data_AF-A0A7L0P1X9-F1
#
_entry.id   AF-A0A7L0P1X9-F1
#
_cell.length_a   1.000
_cell.length_b   1.000
_cell.length_c   1.000
_cell.angle_alpha   90.00
_cell.angle_beta   90.00
_cell.angle_gamma   90.00
#
_symmetry.space_group_name_H-M   'P 1'
#
loop_
_entity.id
_entity.type
_entity.pdbx_description
1 polymer ?
#
loop_
_entity_poly.entity_id
_entity_poly.type
_entity_poly.pdbx_seq_one_letter_code
_entity_poly.pdbx_strand_id
1 'polypeptide(L)'
;QWVYNILEKKAEADRIVYENPDSSNGFVLVPDLKWNQNQLDDLYLVAVVHRREIKSLRDLTAEHLPLLRSILQEGKEAIVKRFGVPGSQLRVYLHYQPSYYHLHVHFTALGYDAPGSSVERAHLLADVIDNLAMDSTFYQKRALTFPLRADEPLFKKFQEAGKV
;
A
#
# COMPACT_ATOMS: atom_id res chain seq x y z
N GLN A 1 1.39 14.98 -7.47
CA GLN A 1 2.45 15.22 -8.48
C GLN A 1 3.58 14.20 -8.42
N TRP A 2 4.24 13.98 -7.27
CA TRP A 2 5.39 13.05 -7.19
C TRP A 2 5.06 11.61 -7.61
N VAL A 3 3.89 11.06 -7.21
CA VAL A 3 3.40 9.74 -7.65
C VAL A 3 3.39 9.63 -9.18
N TYR A 4 2.81 10.61 -9.86
CA TYR A 4 2.74 10.62 -11.32
C TYR A 4 4.11 10.81 -11.97
N ASN A 5 5.04 11.51 -11.32
CA ASN A 5 6.40 11.60 -11.84
C ASN A 5 7.10 10.24 -11.86
N ILE A 6 6.85 9.37 -10.87
CA ILE A 6 7.36 7.99 -10.87
C ILE A 6 6.70 7.18 -12.00
N LEU A 7 5.37 7.22 -12.08
CA LEU A 7 4.61 6.45 -13.08
C LEU A 7 4.91 6.90 -14.52
N GLU A 8 5.16 8.19 -14.73
CA GLU A 8 5.51 8.78 -16.03
C GLU A 8 7.02 8.79 -16.29
N LYS A 9 7.83 8.16 -15.43
CA LYS A 9 9.31 8.06 -15.55
C LYS A 9 10.03 9.41 -15.59
N LYS A 10 9.39 10.45 -15.05
CA LYS A 10 9.95 11.81 -14.92
C LYS A 10 10.83 11.96 -13.68
N ALA A 11 10.73 11.04 -12.72
CA ALA A 11 11.58 10.98 -11.53
C ALA A 11 11.70 9.52 -11.05
N GLU A 12 12.79 9.19 -10.35
CA GLU A 12 13.04 7.89 -9.70
C GLU A 12 13.03 6.67 -10.65
N ALA A 13 13.13 6.89 -11.96
CA ALA A 13 13.02 5.82 -12.97
C ALA A 13 14.15 4.79 -12.85
N ASP A 14 15.34 5.23 -12.45
CA ASP A 14 16.53 4.42 -12.17
C ASP A 14 16.40 3.59 -10.87
N ARG A 15 15.46 3.95 -9.99
CA ARG A 15 15.23 3.29 -8.71
C ARG A 15 14.12 2.24 -8.76
N ILE A 16 13.53 2.02 -9.93
CA ILE A 16 12.48 1.01 -10.12
C ILE A 16 13.08 -0.39 -9.99
N VAL A 17 12.54 -1.16 -9.04
CA VAL A 17 12.92 -2.55 -8.81
C VAL A 17 12.14 -3.49 -9.70
N TYR A 18 10.87 -3.18 -9.93
CA TYR A 18 9.97 -3.94 -10.79
C TYR A 18 8.86 -3.06 -11.34
N GLU A 19 8.36 -3.41 -12.51
CA GLU A 19 7.17 -2.80 -13.09
C GLU A 19 6.37 -3.85 -13.85
N ASN A 20 5.07 -3.86 -13.58
CA ASN A 20 4.07 -4.43 -14.46
C ASN A 20 3.37 -3.26 -15.17
N PRO A 21 3.54 -3.11 -16.50
CA PRO A 21 3.12 -1.91 -17.23
C PRO A 21 1.62 -1.88 -17.57
N ASP A 22 0.83 -2.89 -17.17
CA ASP A 22 -0.60 -2.90 -17.44
C ASP A 22 -1.29 -1.68 -16.80
N SER A 23 -2.09 -0.97 -17.58
CA SER A 23 -2.68 0.30 -17.15
C SER A 23 -3.76 0.13 -16.06
N SER A 24 -4.35 -1.06 -15.94
CA SER A 24 -5.46 -1.35 -15.04
C SER A 24 -5.04 -2.18 -13.83
N ASN A 25 -4.17 -3.17 -14.06
CA ASN A 25 -3.74 -4.18 -13.10
C ASN A 25 -2.24 -4.14 -12.81
N GLY A 26 -1.52 -3.20 -13.41
CA GLY A 26 -0.09 -3.03 -13.22
C GLY A 26 0.28 -2.02 -12.13
N PHE A 27 1.56 -2.03 -11.77
CA PHE A 27 2.14 -1.19 -10.73
C PHE A 27 3.66 -1.06 -10.92
N VAL A 28 4.22 -0.05 -10.26
CA VAL A 28 5.67 0.16 -10.13
C VAL A 28 6.08 -0.14 -8.69
N LEU A 29 7.13 -0.94 -8.49
CA LEU A 29 7.75 -1.20 -7.20
C LEU A 29 9.05 -0.41 -7.06
N VAL A 30 9.14 0.44 -6.05
CA VAL A 30 10.30 1.30 -5.77
C VAL A 30 10.70 1.24 -4.29
N PRO A 31 11.97 1.46 -3.93
CA PRO A 31 12.38 1.70 -2.56
C PRO A 31 11.63 2.92 -1.96
N ASP A 32 11.17 2.79 -0.72
CA ASP A 32 10.59 3.92 0.02
C ASP A 32 11.69 4.96 0.31
N LEU A 33 11.32 6.25 0.35
CA LEU A 33 12.24 7.34 0.66
C LEU A 33 12.89 7.22 2.05
N LYS A 34 12.28 6.45 2.97
CA LYS A 34 12.81 6.20 4.32
C LYS A 34 13.92 5.16 4.35
N TRP A 35 14.13 4.38 3.28
CA TRP A 35 15.13 3.31 3.24
C TRP A 35 16.36 3.74 2.44
N ASN A 36 17.52 3.73 3.11
CA ASN A 36 18.80 4.11 2.51
C ASN A 36 19.43 2.97 1.67
N GLN A 37 18.86 1.76 1.71
CA GLN A 37 19.32 0.56 0.98
C GLN A 37 20.70 0.02 1.41
N ASN A 38 21.19 0.40 2.60
CA ASN A 38 22.48 -0.09 3.11
C ASN A 38 22.39 -1.48 3.74
N GLN A 39 21.22 -1.87 4.22
CA GLN A 39 20.97 -3.18 4.84
C GLN A 39 19.54 -3.64 4.54
N LEU A 40 19.24 -4.91 4.85
CA LEU A 40 17.95 -5.54 4.58
C LEU A 40 17.05 -5.59 5.82
N ASP A 41 17.60 -5.36 7.02
CA ASP A 41 16.85 -5.39 8.29
C ASP A 41 15.75 -4.33 8.33
N ASP A 42 15.92 -3.22 7.61
CA ASP A 42 14.96 -2.13 7.44
C ASP A 42 14.43 -2.03 6.01
N LEU A 43 14.48 -3.12 5.24
CA LEU A 43 13.98 -3.17 3.86
C LEU A 43 12.57 -2.58 3.79
N TYR A 44 12.40 -1.61 2.89
CA TYR A 44 11.14 -0.91 2.70
C TYR A 44 10.97 -0.54 1.22
N LEU A 45 10.00 -1.17 0.56
CA LEU A 45 9.54 -0.80 -0.78
C LEU A 45 8.06 -0.40 -0.76
N VAL A 46 7.65 0.31 -1.79
CA VAL A 46 6.26 0.69 -2.04
C VAL A 46 5.91 0.32 -3.47
N ALA A 47 4.80 -0.41 -3.62
CA ALA A 47 4.14 -0.62 -4.89
C ALA A 47 3.13 0.50 -5.12
N VAL A 48 3.22 1.19 -6.26
CA VAL A 48 2.34 2.29 -6.67
C VAL A 48 1.63 1.88 -7.95
N VAL A 49 0.30 1.83 -7.91
CA VAL A 49 -0.49 1.30 -9.04
C VAL A 49 -0.54 2.28 -10.20
N HIS A 50 -0.65 1.79 -11.45
CA HIS A 50 -0.83 2.69 -12.61
C HIS A 50 -2.22 3.33 -12.65
N ARG A 51 -3.24 2.58 -12.22
CA ARG A 51 -4.65 2.96 -12.17
C ARG A 51 -4.86 4.18 -11.26
N ARG A 52 -5.45 5.27 -11.74
CA ARG A 52 -5.39 6.60 -11.08
C ARG A 52 -6.58 6.89 -10.15
N GLU A 53 -7.68 6.18 -10.32
CA GLU A 53 -8.94 6.47 -9.65
C GLU A 53 -9.05 5.89 -8.23
N ILE A 54 -8.15 4.99 -7.85
CA ILE A 54 -8.20 4.32 -6.55
C ILE A 54 -7.44 5.15 -5.52
N LYS A 55 -8.15 5.76 -4.57
CA LYS A 55 -7.56 6.68 -3.59
C LYS A 55 -7.19 5.97 -2.30
N SER A 56 -7.95 4.97 -1.87
CA SER A 56 -7.74 4.25 -0.60
C SER A 56 -8.47 2.90 -0.57
N LEU A 57 -8.42 2.20 0.57
CA LEU A 57 -9.23 1.00 0.82
C LEU A 57 -10.72 1.19 0.49
N ARG A 58 -11.27 2.40 0.70
CA ARG A 58 -12.70 2.68 0.48
C ARG A 58 -13.14 2.57 -0.98
N ASP A 59 -12.22 2.65 -1.94
CA ASP A 59 -12.52 2.53 -3.38
C ASP A 59 -12.34 1.10 -3.89
N LEU A 60 -11.76 0.21 -3.09
CA LEU A 60 -11.51 -1.18 -3.49
C LEU A 60 -12.81 -1.97 -3.57
N THR A 61 -12.89 -2.79 -4.62
CA THR A 61 -13.98 -3.72 -4.91
C THR A 61 -13.41 -5.02 -5.48
N ALA A 62 -14.24 -6.04 -5.73
CA ALA A 62 -13.78 -7.28 -6.35
C ALA A 62 -13.17 -7.07 -7.77
N GLU A 63 -13.52 -5.98 -8.47
CA GLU A 63 -12.91 -5.59 -9.75
C GLU A 63 -11.39 -5.44 -9.64
N HIS A 64 -10.90 -5.05 -8.46
CA HIS A 64 -9.50 -4.77 -8.20
C HIS A 64 -8.71 -6.02 -7.77
N LEU A 65 -9.35 -7.19 -7.63
CA LEU A 65 -8.67 -8.41 -7.22
C LEU A 65 -7.48 -8.80 -8.12
N PRO A 66 -7.55 -8.68 -9.48
CA PRO A 66 -6.39 -8.97 -10.33
C PRO A 66 -5.19 -8.07 -10.02
N LEU A 67 -5.41 -6.75 -9.90
CA LEU A 67 -4.39 -5.78 -9.48
C LEU A 67 -3.77 -6.14 -8.12
N LEU A 68 -4.61 -6.38 -7.09
CA LEU A 68 -4.13 -6.67 -5.74
C LEU A 68 -3.33 -7.98 -5.66
N ARG A 69 -3.76 -9.01 -6.40
CA ARG A 69 -3.05 -10.29 -6.49
C ARG A 69 -1.72 -10.15 -7.24
N SER A 70 -1.70 -9.38 -8.32
CA SER A 70 -0.49 -9.04 -9.08
C SER A 70 0.54 -8.35 -8.18
N ILE A 71 0.13 -7.31 -7.44
CA ILE A 71 1.01 -6.63 -6.47
C ILE A 71 1.59 -7.61 -5.46
N LEU A 72 0.75 -8.45 -4.83
CA LEU A 72 1.21 -9.38 -3.80
C LEU A 72 2.20 -10.41 -4.36
N GLN A 73 1.90 -11.00 -5.51
CA GLN A 73 2.69 -12.08 -6.08
C GLN A 73 3.96 -11.55 -6.74
N GLU A 74 3.82 -10.67 -7.73
CA GLU A 74 4.94 -10.13 -8.51
C GLU A 74 5.85 -9.26 -7.64
N GLY A 75 5.29 -8.52 -6.67
CA GLY A 75 6.06 -7.74 -5.71
C GLY A 75 6.96 -8.62 -4.83
N LYS A 76 6.44 -9.75 -4.32
CA LYS A 76 7.24 -10.72 -3.57
C LYS A 76 8.31 -11.37 -4.44
N GLU A 77 7.98 -11.78 -5.66
CA GLU A 77 8.93 -12.38 -6.60
C GLU A 77 10.07 -11.42 -6.96
N ALA A 78 9.74 -10.15 -7.21
CA ALA A 78 10.72 -9.11 -7.48
C ALA A 78 11.67 -8.89 -6.31
N ILE A 79 11.15 -8.85 -5.08
CA ILE A 79 11.96 -8.68 -3.86
C ILE A 79 12.88 -9.88 -3.64
N VAL A 80 12.37 -11.10 -3.80
CA VAL A 80 13.20 -12.33 -3.72
C VAL A 80 14.32 -12.28 -4.76
N LYS A 81 13.98 -11.96 -6.02
CA LYS A 81 14.95 -11.92 -7.12
C LYS A 81 16.01 -10.84 -6.92
N ARG A 82 15.62 -9.67 -6.41
CA ARG A 82 16.53 -8.51 -6.27
C ARG A 82 17.38 -8.55 -5.00
N PHE A 83 16.80 -9.00 -3.89
CA PHE A 83 17.39 -8.86 -2.55
C PHE A 83 17.57 -10.19 -1.81
N GLY A 84 17.07 -11.31 -2.35
CA GLY A 84 17.16 -12.62 -1.71
C GLY A 84 16.23 -12.80 -0.49
N VAL A 85 15.36 -11.82 -0.19
CA VAL A 85 14.46 -11.87 0.97
C VAL A 85 13.20 -12.67 0.60
N PRO A 86 12.92 -13.81 1.27
CA PRO A 86 11.76 -14.63 0.98
C PRO A 86 10.46 -13.90 1.35
N GLY A 87 9.38 -14.15 0.58
CA GLY A 87 8.09 -13.52 0.82
C GLY A 87 7.46 -13.81 2.19
N SER A 88 7.92 -14.86 2.90
CA SER A 88 7.55 -15.17 4.29
C SER A 88 8.21 -14.25 5.33
N GLN A 89 9.28 -13.55 4.96
CA GLN A 89 9.96 -12.54 5.78
C GLN A 89 9.51 -11.11 5.43
N LEU A 90 8.39 -10.96 4.72
CA LEU A 90 7.83 -9.67 4.35
C LEU A 90 6.48 -9.44 5.03
N ARG A 91 6.30 -8.26 5.64
CA ARG A 91 4.99 -7.70 5.97
C ARG A 91 4.53 -6.85 4.79
N VAL A 92 3.40 -7.22 4.19
CA VAL A 92 2.84 -6.56 3.00
C VAL A 92 1.46 -6.00 3.32
N TYR A 93 1.29 -4.68 3.26
CA TYR A 93 0.12 -4.01 3.83
C TYR A 93 -0.20 -2.66 3.18
N LEU A 94 -1.42 -2.17 3.41
CA LEU A 94 -1.89 -0.83 3.05
C LEU A 94 -2.14 -0.01 4.31
N HIS A 95 -2.02 1.31 4.19
CA HIS A 95 -2.42 2.24 5.26
C HIS A 95 -3.89 2.67 5.12
N TYR A 96 -4.56 2.83 6.26
CA TYR A 96 -5.80 3.60 6.39
C TYR A 96 -5.76 4.49 7.66
N GLN A 97 -5.83 5.81 7.57
CA GLN A 97 -5.78 6.63 6.35
C GLN A 97 -4.40 6.58 5.68
N PRO A 98 -4.34 6.60 4.34
CA PRO A 98 -3.07 6.68 3.61
C PRO A 98 -2.45 8.07 3.75
N SER A 99 -1.12 8.18 3.63
CA SER A 99 -0.43 9.48 3.63
C SER A 99 -0.69 10.29 2.35
N TYR A 100 -1.13 9.64 1.27
CA TYR A 100 -1.55 10.26 0.02
C TYR A 100 -2.60 9.40 -0.68
N TYR A 101 -3.54 10.05 -1.36
CA TYR A 101 -4.73 9.41 -1.92
C TYR A 101 -4.50 8.92 -3.36
N HIS A 102 -3.62 7.94 -3.49
CA HIS A 102 -3.39 7.10 -4.67
C HIS A 102 -2.96 5.74 -4.15
N LEU A 103 -3.64 4.66 -4.53
CA LEU A 103 -3.44 3.34 -3.93
C LEU A 103 -1.97 2.92 -4.00
N HIS A 104 -1.44 2.54 -2.84
CA HIS A 104 -0.09 2.05 -2.71
C HIS A 104 -0.02 0.97 -1.63
N VAL A 105 0.92 0.05 -1.79
CA VAL A 105 1.14 -1.08 -0.89
C VAL A 105 2.57 -1.04 -0.39
N HIS A 106 2.73 -1.16 0.92
CA HIS A 106 4.01 -1.21 1.60
C HIS A 106 4.51 -2.65 1.67
N PHE A 107 5.78 -2.85 1.35
CA PHE A 107 6.53 -4.08 1.55
C PHE A 107 7.66 -3.78 2.53
N THR A 108 7.62 -4.39 3.71
CA THR A 108 8.64 -4.17 4.75
C THR A 108 9.22 -5.50 5.21
N ALA A 109 10.49 -5.51 5.63
CA ALA A 109 11.05 -6.64 6.36
C ALA A 109 10.18 -6.95 7.60
N LEU A 110 9.91 -8.24 7.86
CA LEU A 110 9.05 -8.65 8.96
C LEU A 110 9.60 -8.22 10.33
N GLY A 111 10.93 -8.28 10.50
CA GLY A 111 11.63 -7.85 11.71
C GLY A 111 11.73 -6.33 11.87
N TYR A 112 11.33 -5.55 10.87
CA TYR A 112 11.33 -4.10 10.95
C TYR A 112 10.01 -3.59 11.54
N ASP A 113 10.09 -2.87 12.66
CA ASP A 113 8.98 -2.10 13.22
C ASP A 113 8.79 -0.79 12.44
N ALA A 114 8.39 -0.92 11.17
CA ALA A 114 8.20 0.20 10.27
C ALA A 114 7.09 1.15 10.79
N PRO A 115 7.28 2.48 10.74
CA PRO A 115 6.23 3.42 11.10
C PRO A 115 4.95 3.20 10.30
N GLY A 116 3.83 3.05 11.00
CA GLY A 116 2.51 2.80 10.39
C GLY A 116 2.18 1.32 10.13
N SER A 117 3.04 0.39 10.55
CA SER A 117 2.78 -1.07 10.45
C SER A 117 1.83 -1.63 11.52
N SER A 118 1.46 -0.82 12.52
CA SER A 118 0.57 -1.19 13.62
C SER A 118 -0.90 -1.34 13.20
N VAL A 119 -1.67 -2.10 13.99
CA VAL A 119 -3.05 -2.55 13.67
C VAL A 119 -4.06 -1.41 13.49
N GLU A 120 -3.82 -0.26 14.11
CA GLU A 120 -4.66 0.93 13.98
C GLU A 120 -4.51 1.62 12.63
N ARG A 121 -3.58 1.19 11.77
CA ARG A 121 -3.34 1.80 10.45
C ARG A 121 -3.10 0.78 9.34
N ALA A 122 -2.38 -0.30 9.62
CA ALA A 122 -1.98 -1.28 8.63
C ALA A 122 -3.08 -2.33 8.40
N HIS A 123 -3.34 -2.60 7.13
CA HIS A 123 -4.21 -3.67 6.67
C HIS A 123 -3.42 -4.61 5.76
N LEU A 124 -3.24 -5.87 6.16
CA LEU A 124 -2.50 -6.84 5.37
C LEU A 124 -3.14 -7.01 3.99
N LEU A 125 -2.33 -6.98 2.93
CA LEU A 125 -2.83 -7.09 1.56
C LEU A 125 -3.53 -8.44 1.31
N ALA A 126 -3.04 -9.52 1.92
CA ALA A 126 -3.69 -10.84 1.84
C ALA A 126 -5.11 -10.80 2.42
N ASP A 127 -5.29 -10.25 3.63
CA ASP A 127 -6.62 -10.11 4.25
C ASP A 127 -7.54 -9.21 3.42
N VAL A 128 -6.99 -8.15 2.80
CA VAL A 128 -7.75 -7.24 1.92
C VAL A 128 -8.28 -7.98 0.70
N ILE A 129 -7.45 -8.83 0.08
CA ILE A 129 -7.84 -9.69 -1.04
C ILE A 129 -8.96 -10.65 -0.61
N ASP A 130 -8.79 -11.33 0.52
CA ASP A 130 -9.78 -12.30 1.01
C ASP A 130 -11.10 -11.63 1.38
N ASN A 131 -11.05 -10.46 2.05
CA ASN A 131 -12.24 -9.68 2.36
C ASN A 131 -13.05 -9.31 1.11
N LEU A 132 -12.37 -8.87 0.03
CA LEU A 132 -13.01 -8.52 -1.24
C LEU A 132 -13.52 -9.73 -2.02
N ALA A 133 -12.84 -10.87 -1.90
CA ALA A 133 -13.30 -12.12 -2.49
C ALA A 133 -14.58 -12.64 -1.81
N MET A 134 -14.75 -12.38 -0.51
CA MET A 134 -15.96 -12.73 0.25
C MET A 134 -17.11 -11.73 0.01
N ASP A 135 -16.85 -10.43 0.04
CA ASP A 135 -17.82 -9.37 -0.29
C ASP A 135 -17.13 -8.28 -1.13
N SER A 136 -17.52 -8.18 -2.39
CA SER A 136 -17.03 -7.17 -3.33
C SER A 136 -17.15 -5.74 -2.80
N THR A 137 -18.10 -5.49 -1.90
CA THR A 137 -18.39 -4.17 -1.32
C THR A 137 -17.99 -4.03 0.15
N PHE A 138 -17.13 -4.93 0.65
CA PHE A 138 -16.73 -5.03 2.05
C PHE A 138 -16.23 -3.70 2.62
N TYR A 139 -15.33 -3.03 1.90
CA TYR A 139 -14.69 -1.81 2.35
C TYR A 139 -15.58 -0.57 2.25
N GLN A 140 -16.72 -0.63 1.56
CA GLN A 140 -17.72 0.44 1.57
C GLN A 140 -18.63 0.35 2.81
N LYS A 141 -18.88 -0.87 3.31
CA LYS A 141 -19.83 -1.12 4.41
C LYS A 141 -19.17 -1.17 5.78
N ARG A 142 -17.97 -1.75 5.88
CA ARG A 142 -17.31 -2.00 7.17
C ARG A 142 -16.84 -0.69 7.83
N ALA A 143 -16.93 -0.63 9.15
CA ALA A 143 -16.27 0.41 9.94
C ALA A 143 -14.75 0.16 9.98
N LEU A 144 -13.96 1.17 9.64
CA LEU A 144 -12.49 1.12 9.68
C LEU A 144 -12.03 2.03 10.81
N THR A 145 -11.21 1.50 11.70
CA THR A 145 -10.60 2.25 12.81
C THR A 145 -9.28 2.85 12.35
N PHE A 146 -9.03 4.11 12.69
CA PHE A 146 -7.76 4.78 12.40
C PHE A 146 -7.52 5.93 13.40
N PRO A 147 -6.26 6.23 13.73
CA PRO A 147 -5.94 7.37 14.57
C PRO A 147 -6.05 8.68 13.78
N LEU A 148 -6.41 9.75 14.49
CA LEU A 148 -6.32 11.13 14.02
C LEU A 148 -5.61 11.96 15.07
N ARG A 149 -4.89 12.99 14.65
CA ARG A 149 -4.36 13.96 15.62
C ARG A 149 -5.51 14.80 16.18
N ALA A 150 -5.40 15.17 17.45
CA ALA A 150 -6.43 15.97 18.13
C ALA A 150 -6.65 17.35 17.50
N ASP A 151 -5.64 17.89 16.81
CA ASP A 151 -5.68 19.20 16.14
C ASP A 151 -6.12 19.14 14.66
N GLU A 152 -6.42 17.95 14.13
CA GLU A 152 -6.84 17.81 12.73
C GLU A 152 -8.32 18.22 12.52
N PRO A 153 -8.64 19.00 11.46
CA PRO A 153 -10.03 19.36 11.15
C PRO A 153 -10.94 18.15 10.94
N LEU A 154 -10.40 17.04 10.44
CA LEU A 154 -11.17 15.80 10.26
C LEU A 154 -11.62 15.22 11.60
N PHE A 155 -10.79 15.27 12.63
CA PHE A 155 -11.15 14.78 13.97
C PHE A 155 -12.37 15.53 14.52
N LYS A 156 -12.35 16.87 14.39
CA LYS A 156 -13.50 17.71 14.75
C LYS A 156 -14.77 17.32 13.99
N LYS A 157 -14.67 16.97 12.71
CA LYS A 157 -15.83 16.49 11.93
C LYS A 157 -16.39 15.17 12.43
N PHE A 158 -15.56 14.26 12.91
CA PHE A 158 -16.03 13.02 13.55
C PHE A 158 -16.74 13.30 14.89
N GLN A 159 -16.23 14.23 15.70
CA GLN A 159 -16.90 14.67 16.94
C GLN A 159 -18.26 15.32 16.66
N GLU A 160 -18.33 16.25 15.69
CA GLU A 160 -19.59 16.90 15.27
C GLU A 160 -20.63 15.89 14.79
N ALA A 161 -20.19 14.77 14.22
CA ALA A 161 -21.05 13.68 13.76
C ALA A 161 -21.37 12.62 14.82
N GLY A 162 -20.93 12.81 16.08
CA GLY A 162 -21.15 11.87 17.20
C GLY A 162 -20.49 10.50 16.98
N LYS A 163 -19.34 10.47 16.30
CA LYS A 163 -18.59 9.25 15.99
C LYS A 163 -17.38 9.03 16.91
N VAL A 164 -17.07 10.02 17.74
CA VAL A 164 -16.04 10.03 18.80
C VAL A 164 -16.64 10.72 20.02
#